data_AF-A0A6N9QF10-F1
#
_entry.id   AF-A0A6N9QF10-F1
#
_cell.length_a   1.000
_cell.length_b   1.000
_cell.length_c   1.000
_cell.angle_alpha   90.00
_cell.angle_beta   90.00
_cell.angle_gamma   90.00
#
_symmetry.space_group_name_H-M   'P 1'
#
loop_
_entity.id
_entity.type
_entity.pdbx_description
1 polymer ?
#
loop_
_entity_poly.entity_id
_entity_poly.type
_entity_poly.pdbx_seq_one_letter_code
_entity_poly.pdbx_strand_id
1 'polypeptide(L)'
;MHDYNQIFLSTKEFFYLQQFRFQKYVVCDSYKEPYSTLRKLCLINPLDTGQVDSMGQNIPNYHRCALSEFGRRYLIYRREQFFKGKFPVIIAFIALIKSFDHEIYLFLSWLQDLFF
;
A
#
# COMPACT_ATOMS: atom_id res chain seq x y z
N MET A 1 -19.18 -5.77 -12.79
CA MET A 1 -17.71 -5.90 -12.93
C MET A 1 -17.14 -4.49 -12.82
N HIS A 2 -16.35 -4.17 -11.79
CA HIS A 2 -15.85 -2.80 -11.60
C HIS A 2 -14.71 -2.50 -12.57
N ASP A 3 -14.76 -1.35 -13.24
CA ASP A 3 -13.69 -0.87 -14.13
C ASP A 3 -12.63 -0.13 -13.31
N TYR A 4 -11.57 -0.85 -12.93
CA TYR A 4 -10.47 -0.30 -12.15
C TYR A 4 -9.62 0.73 -12.91
N ASN A 5 -9.78 0.86 -14.23
CA ASN A 5 -9.03 1.82 -15.05
C ASN A 5 -9.49 3.28 -14.85
N GLN A 6 -10.72 3.47 -14.38
CA GLN A 6 -11.30 4.80 -14.16
C GLN A 6 -10.80 5.44 -12.85
N ILE A 7 -10.11 4.67 -12.01
CA ILE A 7 -9.60 5.13 -10.72
C ILE A 7 -8.23 5.75 -10.91
N PHE A 8 -8.21 7.08 -11.00
CA PHE A 8 -7.00 7.87 -10.98
C PHE A 8 -6.68 8.30 -9.55
N LEU A 9 -5.68 7.66 -8.96
CA LEU A 9 -5.10 8.10 -7.68
C LEU A 9 -3.82 8.89 -7.95
N SER A 10 -3.60 9.95 -7.19
CA SER A 10 -2.32 10.65 -7.19
C SER A 10 -1.21 9.76 -6.60
N THR A 11 0.06 10.04 -6.92
CA THR A 11 1.20 9.28 -6.35
C THR A 11 1.19 9.30 -4.82
N LYS A 12 0.77 10.42 -4.22
CA LYS A 12 0.63 10.56 -2.77
C LYS A 12 -0.47 9.63 -2.24
N GLU A 13 -1.67 9.69 -2.82
CA GLU A 13 -2.78 8.82 -2.44
C GLU A 13 -2.45 7.33 -2.60
N PHE A 14 -1.77 6.97 -3.69
CA PHE A 14 -1.32 5.60 -3.91
C PHE A 14 -0.32 5.15 -2.85
N PHE A 15 0.61 6.02 -2.46
CA PHE A 15 1.55 5.75 -1.37
C PHE A 15 0.83 5.52 -0.04
N TYR A 16 -0.12 6.38 0.32
CA TYR A 16 -0.94 6.19 1.51
C TYR A 16 -1.73 4.88 1.45
N LEU A 17 -2.34 4.57 0.30
CA LEU A 17 -3.07 3.32 0.08
C LEU A 17 -2.17 2.08 0.29
N GLN A 18 -0.90 2.13 -0.12
CA GLN A 18 0.05 1.04 0.08
C GLN A 18 0.38 0.81 1.57
N GLN A 19 0.40 1.86 2.41
CA GLN A 19 0.67 1.71 3.84
C GLN A 19 -0.37 0.81 4.54
N PHE A 20 -1.63 0.88 4.11
CA PHE A 20 -2.71 0.02 4.60
C PHE A 20 -2.53 -1.48 4.26
N ARG A 21 -1.56 -1.86 3.42
CA ARG A 21 -1.24 -3.28 3.19
C ARG A 21 -0.48 -3.89 4.36
N PHE A 22 0.37 -3.09 5.00
CA PHE A 22 1.23 -3.54 6.10
C PHE A 22 0.54 -3.38 7.46
N GLN A 23 -0.39 -2.44 7.57
CA GLN A 23 -1.13 -2.15 8.80
C GLN A 23 -2.60 -2.48 8.62
N LYS A 24 -3.15 -3.35 9.49
CA LYS A 24 -4.58 -3.74 9.46
C LYS A 24 -5.51 -2.54 9.67
N TYR A 25 -5.07 -1.59 10.49
CA TYR A 25 -5.77 -0.35 10.78
C TYR A 25 -4.75 0.79 10.85
N VAL A 26 -5.10 1.93 10.26
CA VAL A 26 -4.28 3.15 10.33
C VAL A 26 -5.11 4.23 11.02
N VAL A 27 -4.50 4.95 11.95
CA VAL A 27 -5.12 6.14 12.54
C VAL A 27 -5.16 7.21 11.45
N CYS A 28 -6.36 7.56 11.03
CA CYS A 28 -6.61 8.49 9.94
C CYS A 28 -7.70 9.48 10.38
N ASP A 29 -7.60 10.71 9.92
CA ASP A 29 -8.79 11.56 9.91
C ASP A 29 -9.52 11.33 8.59
N SER A 30 -10.60 10.56 8.65
CA SER A 30 -11.39 10.13 7.50
C SER A 30 -11.94 11.28 6.64
N TYR A 31 -11.97 12.50 7.18
CA TYR A 31 -12.52 13.69 6.52
C TYR A 31 -11.43 14.62 5.97
N LYS A 32 -10.16 14.33 6.24
CA LYS A 32 -9.03 15.14 5.80
C LYS A 32 -8.35 14.50 4.59
N GLU A 33 -7.94 15.33 3.63
CA GLU A 33 -7.10 14.86 2.52
C GLU A 33 -5.79 14.29 3.05
N PRO A 34 -5.28 13.17 2.49
CA PRO A 34 -5.81 12.45 1.32
C PRO A 34 -6.83 11.34 1.62
N TYR A 35 -7.19 11.14 2.89
CA TYR A 35 -8.03 10.02 3.33
C TYR A 35 -9.51 10.18 2.94
N SER A 36 -10.01 11.40 2.85
CA SER A 36 -11.37 11.71 2.35
C SER A 36 -11.60 11.19 0.93
N THR A 37 -10.64 11.39 0.03
CA THR A 37 -10.68 10.89 -1.35
C THR A 37 -10.57 9.36 -1.38
N LEU A 38 -9.60 8.82 -0.63
CA LEU A 38 -9.40 7.37 -0.53
C LEU A 38 -10.59 6.63 0.11
N ARG A 39 -11.34 7.27 1.02
CA ARG A 39 -12.54 6.71 1.66
C ARG A 39 -13.70 6.52 0.70
N LYS A 40 -13.86 7.40 -0.28
CA LYS A 40 -14.93 7.25 -1.29
C LYS A 40 -14.71 6.04 -2.20
N LEU A 41 -13.46 5.58 -2.32
CA LEU A 41 -13.05 4.60 -3.30
C LEU A 41 -12.64 3.27 -2.66
N CYS A 42 -11.74 3.32 -1.68
CA CYS A 42 -10.95 2.16 -1.26
C CYS A 42 -10.86 1.94 0.26
N LEU A 43 -11.22 2.92 1.10
CA LEU A 43 -11.15 2.78 2.57
C LEU A 43 -12.53 2.62 3.21
N ILE A 44 -12.57 1.89 4.31
CA ILE A 44 -13.74 1.73 5.18
C ILE A 44 -13.37 2.11 6.61
N ASN A 45 -14.35 2.59 7.37
CA ASN A 45 -14.19 2.84 8.79
C ASN A 45 -14.63 1.56 9.52
N PRO A 46 -13.73 0.90 10.27
CA PRO A 46 -14.13 -0.26 11.06
C PRO A 46 -15.13 0.18 12.14
N LEU A 47 -16.21 -0.59 12.27
CA LEU A 47 -17.23 -0.40 13.30
C LEU A 47 -16.74 -0.82 14.70
N ASP A 48 -15.59 -1.46 14.78
CA ASP A 48 -15.14 -2.19 15.96
C ASP A 48 -14.37 -1.27 16.92
N THR A 49 -15.12 -0.40 17.60
CA THR A 49 -14.64 0.34 18.78
C THR A 49 -14.88 -0.44 20.08
N GLY A 50 -15.73 -1.48 20.04
CA GLY A 50 -16.33 -2.07 21.25
C GLY A 50 -17.22 -1.08 22.02
N GLN A 51 -17.43 0.13 21.50
CA GLN A 51 -18.30 1.14 22.08
C GLN A 51 -19.66 1.05 21.42
N VAL A 52 -20.68 0.97 22.26
CA VAL A 52 -22.07 0.85 21.85
C VAL A 52 -22.78 2.13 22.29
N ASP A 53 -23.60 2.70 21.42
CA ASP A 53 -24.42 3.85 21.77
C ASP A 53 -25.52 3.46 22.77
N SER A 54 -26.28 4.44 23.24
CA SER A 54 -27.40 4.22 24.17
C SER A 54 -28.52 3.33 23.59
N MET A 55 -28.49 3.03 22.29
CA MET A 55 -29.42 2.14 21.58
C MET A 55 -28.81 0.77 21.28
N GLY A 56 -27.58 0.48 21.73
CA GLY A 56 -26.93 -0.79 21.47
C GLY A 56 -26.35 -0.94 20.05
N GLN A 57 -26.15 0.17 19.32
CA GLN A 57 -25.45 0.18 18.04
C GLN A 57 -23.95 0.48 18.19
N ASN A 58 -23.10 -0.23 17.45
CA ASN A 58 -21.66 0.00 17.47
C ASN A 58 -21.32 1.40 16.95
N ILE A 59 -20.58 2.17 17.74
CA ILE A 59 -20.13 3.51 17.38
C ILE A 59 -18.95 3.37 16.39
N PRO A 60 -19.04 3.93 15.17
CA PRO A 60 -17.95 3.85 14.21
C PRO A 60 -16.70 4.57 14.73
N ASN A 61 -15.52 3.96 14.57
CA ASN A 61 -14.28 4.67 14.87
C ASN A 61 -13.95 5.61 13.70
N TYR A 62 -14.33 6.89 13.80
CA TYR A 62 -14.04 7.87 12.75
C TYR A 62 -12.54 8.18 12.61
N HIS A 63 -11.73 7.80 13.60
CA HIS A 63 -10.28 8.01 13.61
C HIS A 63 -9.48 6.80 13.11
N ARG A 64 -10.13 5.73 12.66
CA ARG A 64 -9.45 4.56 12.08
C ARG A 64 -9.99 4.27 10.69
N CYS A 65 -9.08 3.97 9.78
CA CYS A 65 -9.37 3.52 8.43
C CYS A 65 -8.80 2.12 8.25
N ALA A 66 -9.51 1.30 7.48
CA ALA A 66 -9.03 0.03 6.98
C ALA A 66 -9.23 -0.04 5.47
N LEU A 67 -8.47 -0.90 4.81
CA LEU A 67 -8.66 -1.14 3.39
C LEU A 67 -9.94 -1.95 3.15
N SER A 68 -10.80 -1.47 2.27
CA SER A 68 -11.96 -2.22 1.80
C SER A 68 -11.53 -3.40 0.92
N GLU A 69 -12.43 -4.37 0.74
CA GLU A 69 -12.23 -5.49 -0.19
C GLU A 69 -12.00 -4.99 -1.63
N PHE A 70 -12.71 -3.93 -2.03
CA PHE A 70 -12.50 -3.26 -3.31
C PHE A 70 -11.09 -2.67 -3.41
N GLY A 71 -10.64 -1.95 -2.37
CA GLY A 71 -9.28 -1.40 -2.30
C GLY A 71 -8.20 -2.49 -2.38
N ARG A 72 -8.44 -3.66 -1.76
CA ARG A 72 -7.52 -4.82 -1.84
C ARG A 72 -7.39 -5.30 -3.28
N ARG A 73 -8.53 -5.49 -3.95
CA ARG A 73 -8.58 -5.93 -5.36
C ARG A 73 -7.95 -4.91 -6.29
N TYR A 74 -8.17 -3.62 -6.06
CA TYR A 74 -7.53 -2.54 -6.83
C TYR A 74 -6.01 -2.58 -6.71
N LEU A 75 -5.47 -2.79 -5.50
CA LEU A 75 -4.02 -2.91 -5.29
C LEU A 75 -3.42 -4.12 -6.01
N ILE A 76 -4.12 -5.27 -5.98
CA ILE A 76 -3.73 -6.47 -6.71
C ILE A 76 -3.74 -6.19 -8.21
N TYR A 77 -4.82 -5.60 -8.73
CA TYR A 77 -4.96 -5.23 -10.14
C TYR A 77 -3.83 -4.30 -10.60
N ARG A 78 -3.54 -3.24 -9.86
CA ARG A 78 -2.44 -2.30 -10.20
C ARG A 78 -1.09 -2.99 -10.22
N ARG A 79 -0.84 -3.92 -9.28
CA ARG A 79 0.38 -4.75 -9.27
C ARG A 79 0.45 -5.62 -10.52
N GLU A 80 -0.62 -6.33 -10.87
CA GLU A 80 -0.68 -7.18 -12.05
C GLU A 80 -0.45 -6.39 -13.34
N GLN A 81 -1.06 -5.21 -13.48
CA GLN A 81 -0.83 -4.32 -14.63
C GLN A 81 0.63 -3.87 -14.74
N PHE A 82 1.31 -3.62 -13.61
CA PHE A 82 2.73 -3.26 -13.63
C PHE A 82 3.61 -4.39 -14.19
N PHE A 83 3.32 -5.64 -13.79
CA PHE A 83 4.08 -6.81 -14.25
C PHE A 83 3.66 -7.32 -15.63
N LYS A 84 2.46 -6.97 -16.10
CA LYS A 84 1.96 -7.39 -17.41
C LYS A 84 2.91 -6.93 -18.52
N GLY A 85 3.50 -7.90 -19.22
CA GLY A 85 4.49 -7.66 -20.30
C GLY A 85 5.90 -7.27 -19.83
N LYS A 86 6.11 -6.96 -18.55
CA LYS A 86 7.42 -6.58 -17.98
C LYS A 86 8.02 -7.66 -17.09
N PHE A 87 7.25 -8.69 -16.74
CA PHE A 87 7.67 -9.74 -15.83
C PHE A 87 9.01 -10.42 -16.23
N PRO A 88 9.24 -10.83 -17.49
CA PRO A 88 10.51 -11.44 -17.88
C PRO A 88 11.70 -10.50 -17.70
N VAL A 89 11.51 -9.21 -18.01
CA VAL A 89 12.55 -8.17 -17.88
C VAL A 89 12.91 -7.96 -16.41
N ILE A 90 11.91 -7.90 -15.53
CA ILE A 90 12.13 -7.70 -14.10
C ILE A 90 12.86 -8.90 -13.49
N ILE A 91 12.48 -10.12 -13.86
CA ILE A 91 13.18 -11.34 -13.40
C ILE A 91 14.62 -11.37 -13.91
N ALA A 92 14.86 -11.04 -15.18
CA ALA A 92 16.22 -10.96 -15.73
C ALA A 92 17.07 -9.91 -15.01
N PHE A 93 16.49 -8.75 -14.69
CA PHE A 93 17.19 -7.70 -13.94
C PHE A 93 17.53 -8.12 -12.50
N ILE A 94 16.60 -8.79 -11.81
CA ILE A 94 16.86 -9.34 -10.46
C ILE A 94 17.95 -10.42 -10.52
N ALA A 95 17.90 -11.30 -11.52
CA ALA A 95 18.92 -12.34 -11.72
C ALA A 95 20.30 -11.71 -11.99
N LEU A 96 20.35 -10.62 -12.75
CA LEU A 96 21.57 -9.88 -13.04
C LEU A 96 22.14 -9.20 -11.78
N ILE A 97 21.31 -8.54 -10.97
CA ILE A 97 21.79 -8.00 -9.68
C ILE A 97 22.35 -9.12 -8.82
N LYS A 98 21.61 -10.23 -8.72
CA LYS A 98 22.01 -11.39 -7.92
C LYS A 98 23.32 -12.04 -8.40
N SER A 99 23.59 -12.01 -9.70
CA SER A 99 24.87 -12.54 -10.22
C SER A 99 26.07 -11.70 -9.80
N PHE A 100 25.86 -10.44 -9.40
CA PHE A 100 26.91 -9.54 -8.91
C PHE A 100 26.95 -9.43 -7.37
N ASP A 101 26.21 -10.27 -6.64
CA ASP A 101 26.12 -10.18 -5.16
C ASP A 101 27.50 -10.22 -4.49
N HIS A 102 28.44 -11.00 -5.04
CA HIS A 102 29.79 -11.13 -4.49
C HIS A 102 30.65 -9.87 -4.74
N GLU A 103 30.61 -9.34 -5.95
CA GLU A 103 31.31 -8.12 -6.35
C GLU A 103 30.76 -6.90 -5.61
N ILE A 104 29.44 -6.82 -5.42
CA ILE A 104 28.78 -5.77 -4.63
C ILE A 104 29.24 -5.84 -3.17
N TYR A 105 29.34 -7.04 -2.59
CA TYR A 105 29.84 -7.21 -1.23
C TYR A 105 31.29 -6.74 -1.09
N LEU A 106 32.17 -7.13 -2.02
CA LEU A 106 33.57 -6.69 -2.04
C LEU A 106 33.71 -5.18 -2.23
N PHE A 107 32.86 -4.58 -3.06
CA PHE A 107 32.84 -3.13 -3.26
C PHE A 107 32.38 -2.39 -2.00
N LEU A 108 31.37 -2.90 -1.29
CA LEU A 108 30.89 -2.33 -0.04
C LEU A 108 31.92 -2.44 1.09
N SER A 109 32.63 -3.56 1.19
CA SER A 109 33.72 -3.69 2.18
C SER A 109 34.87 -2.73 1.86
N TRP A 110 35.27 -2.62 0.59
CA TRP A 110 36.29 -1.66 0.17
C TRP A 110 35.88 -0.20 0.46
N LEU A 111 34.61 0.13 0.25
CA LEU A 111 34.07 1.44 0.60
C LEU A 111 34.14 1.71 2.12
N GLN A 112 33.82 0.72 2.95
CA GLN A 112 33.95 0.85 4.40
C GLN A 112 35.39 1.11 4.82
N ASP A 113 36.35 0.41 4.22
CA ASP A 113 37.78 0.58 4.48
C ASP A 113 38.33 1.94 3.99
N LEU A 114 37.62 2.65 3.10
CA LEU A 114 38.02 3.97 2.59
C LEU A 114 37.51 5.13 3.46
N PHE A 115 36.43 4.91 4.21
CA PHE A 115 35.77 5.92 5.05
C PHE A 115 36.10 5.80 6.54
N PHE A 116 36.81 4.73 6.95
CA PHE A 116 37.35 4.50 8.30
C PHE A 116 38.87 4.39 8.27
#